data_AF-A0AAD5YA82-F1
#
_entry.id   AF-A0AAD5YA82-F1
#
_cell.length_a   1.000
_cell.length_b   1.000
_cell.length_c   1.000
_cell.angle_alpha   90.00
_cell.angle_beta   90.00
_cell.angle_gamma   90.00
#
_symmetry.space_group_name_H-M   'P 1'
#
loop_
_entity.id
_entity.type
_entity.pdbx_description
1 polymer ?
#
loop_
_entity_poly.entity_id
_entity_poly.type
_entity_poly.pdbx_seq_one_letter_code
_entity_poly.pdbx_strand_id
1 'polypeptide(L)'
;MSTGQGHKLSSEQREHFLEHGWLKVSKAVPPENIRRFTEDVWVRLGYDPDDQTTWTQEKIHMPRHREVITKDFMPKAWDAMCEILGGEDRIDTTLFESCGDSLIVNLGSEGWDDIEIHPKDLGNWHIDGDWFTHFLDSGEQGLTVIVLFNDIEPRAGGTYISPDGINNVIKWLYDHPEGSSSIPRDADGSQSACSIQTCKEFVELTGEAGDVILLHPFMSLVEQKILRTLGVDSLTDWKIASERRRFTPRSRGAKDAMIIAEVERLKVHALKTGKPVDSMHINGPVPYQIVV
;
A
#
# COMPACT_ATOMS: atom_id res chain seq x y z
N MET A 1 8.77 -29.90 14.61
CA MET A 1 9.14 -29.46 13.24
C MET A 1 7.85 -29.49 12.43
N SER A 2 7.17 -28.34 12.34
CA SER A 2 5.95 -28.21 11.54
C SER A 2 6.37 -27.89 10.11
N THR A 3 6.21 -28.84 9.20
CA THR A 3 6.31 -28.59 7.76
C THR A 3 5.06 -27.81 7.37
N GLY A 4 5.12 -26.49 7.44
CA GLY A 4 4.05 -25.61 6.98
C GLY A 4 3.75 -25.92 5.51
N GLN A 5 2.56 -26.42 5.23
CA GLN A 5 2.00 -26.37 3.89
C GLN A 5 1.74 -24.89 3.59
N GLY A 6 2.75 -24.19 3.07
CA GLY A 6 2.59 -22.84 2.57
C GLY A 6 1.46 -22.83 1.54
N HIS A 7 0.52 -21.91 1.69
CA HIS A 7 -0.58 -21.78 0.75
C HIS A 7 -0.05 -21.18 -0.54
N LYS A 8 0.45 -22.05 -1.43
CA LYS A 8 0.92 -21.66 -2.75
C LYS A 8 -0.21 -21.08 -3.58
N LEU A 9 0.11 -20.07 -4.39
CA LEU A 9 -0.81 -19.51 -5.36
C LEU A 9 -1.34 -20.60 -6.30
N SER A 10 -2.61 -20.50 -6.71
CA SER A 10 -3.13 -21.36 -7.77
C SER A 10 -2.50 -20.99 -9.12
N SER A 11 -2.60 -21.88 -10.10
CA SER A 11 -2.12 -21.58 -11.46
C SER A 11 -2.84 -20.37 -12.06
N GLU A 12 -4.13 -20.24 -11.80
CA GLU A 12 -4.97 -19.12 -12.24
C GLU A 12 -4.54 -17.81 -11.56
N GLN A 13 -4.21 -17.83 -10.26
CA GLN A 13 -3.72 -16.65 -9.57
C GLN A 13 -2.36 -16.18 -10.10
N ARG A 14 -1.46 -17.12 -10.44
CA ARG A 14 -0.18 -16.80 -11.08
C ARG A 14 -0.39 -16.16 -12.44
N GLU A 15 -1.24 -16.75 -13.28
CA GLU A 15 -1.48 -16.20 -14.62
C GLU A 15 -2.18 -14.84 -14.54
N HIS A 16 -3.15 -14.68 -13.64
CA HIS A 16 -3.81 -13.40 -13.39
C HIS A 16 -2.80 -12.31 -12.97
N PHE A 17 -1.87 -12.62 -12.06
CA PHE A 17 -0.84 -11.68 -11.67
C PHE A 17 0.11 -11.34 -12.82
N LEU A 18 0.48 -12.33 -13.64
CA LEU A 18 1.34 -12.11 -14.82
C LEU A 18 0.64 -11.35 -15.95
N GLU A 19 -0.68 -11.47 -16.05
CA GLU A 19 -1.48 -10.76 -17.05
C GLU A 19 -1.78 -9.33 -16.61
N HIS A 20 -2.27 -9.14 -15.39
CA HIS A 20 -2.80 -7.86 -14.91
C HIS A 20 -1.86 -7.10 -13.95
N GLY A 21 -0.79 -7.74 -13.44
CA GLY A 21 0.14 -7.11 -12.50
C GLY A 21 -0.41 -6.94 -11.09
N TRP A 22 -1.49 -7.62 -10.73
CA TRP A 22 -2.04 -7.59 -9.37
C TRP A 22 -2.73 -8.89 -8.99
N LEU A 23 -2.97 -9.09 -7.70
CA LEU A 23 -3.69 -10.23 -7.16
C LEU A 23 -4.40 -9.87 -5.85
N LYS A 24 -5.66 -10.30 -5.71
CA LYS A 24 -6.34 -10.33 -4.41
C LYS A 24 -6.13 -11.67 -3.72
N VAL A 25 -5.63 -11.64 -2.49
CA VAL A 25 -5.55 -12.79 -1.58
C VAL A 25 -6.65 -12.65 -0.54
N SER A 26 -7.73 -13.40 -0.73
CA SER A 26 -8.91 -13.27 0.15
C SER A 26 -8.66 -13.80 1.56
N LYS A 27 -9.19 -13.08 2.56
CA LYS A 27 -9.08 -13.40 4.00
C LYS A 27 -7.66 -13.78 4.40
N ALA A 28 -6.70 -12.96 3.97
CA ALA A 28 -5.30 -13.20 4.20
C ALA A 28 -4.80 -12.68 5.55
N VAL A 29 -5.51 -11.71 6.13
CA VAL A 29 -5.29 -11.24 7.50
C VAL A 29 -6.29 -11.92 8.44
N PRO A 30 -5.83 -12.55 9.54
CA PRO A 30 -6.70 -13.08 10.57
C PRO A 30 -7.60 -11.99 11.18
N PRO A 31 -8.89 -12.27 11.46
CA PRO A 31 -9.81 -11.28 12.01
C PRO A 31 -9.36 -10.62 13.31
N GLU A 32 -8.60 -11.32 14.15
CA GLU A 32 -8.01 -10.79 15.38
C GLU A 32 -6.97 -9.70 15.11
N ASN A 33 -6.19 -9.82 14.04
CA ASN A 33 -5.20 -8.82 13.65
C ASN A 33 -5.89 -7.59 13.04
N ILE A 34 -6.95 -7.79 12.25
CA ILE A 34 -7.82 -6.70 11.79
C ILE A 34 -8.40 -5.94 12.97
N ARG A 35 -9.07 -6.63 13.91
CA ARG A 35 -9.63 -6.02 15.12
C ARG A 35 -8.58 -5.28 15.93
N ARG A 36 -7.40 -5.89 16.10
CA ARG A 36 -6.30 -5.27 16.85
C ARG A 36 -5.92 -3.91 16.28
N PHE A 37 -5.96 -3.71 14.96
CA PHE A 37 -5.57 -2.43 14.35
C PHE A 37 -6.74 -1.44 14.25
N THR A 38 -7.99 -1.90 14.29
CA THR A 38 -9.18 -1.05 14.10
C THR A 38 -9.93 -0.70 15.38
N GLU A 39 -9.74 -1.43 16.49
CA GLU A 39 -10.58 -1.31 17.70
C GLU A 39 -10.61 0.08 18.36
N ASP A 40 -9.57 0.88 18.16
CA ASP A 40 -9.42 2.22 18.73
C ASP A 40 -9.40 3.33 17.68
N VAL A 41 -9.77 3.03 16.42
CA VAL A 41 -9.69 4.01 15.32
C VAL A 41 -10.46 5.28 15.62
N TRP A 42 -11.70 5.18 16.12
CA TRP A 42 -12.53 6.34 16.46
C TRP A 42 -11.98 7.14 17.65
N VAL A 43 -11.42 6.45 18.65
CA VAL A 43 -10.75 7.09 19.79
C VAL A 43 -9.53 7.88 19.31
N ARG A 44 -8.73 7.27 18.43
CA ARG A 44 -7.57 7.91 17.81
C ARG A 44 -7.98 9.08 16.93
N LEU A 45 -9.02 8.96 16.11
CA LEU A 45 -9.53 10.08 15.31
C LEU A 45 -10.07 11.22 16.19
N GLY A 46 -10.62 10.90 17.37
CA GLY A 46 -11.34 11.86 18.19
C GLY A 46 -12.73 12.21 17.63
N TYR A 47 -13.26 11.32 16.80
CA TYR A 47 -14.58 11.43 16.18
C TYR A 47 -15.55 10.45 16.82
N ASP A 48 -16.83 10.78 16.74
CA ASP A 48 -17.91 9.90 17.16
C ASP A 48 -18.41 9.10 15.94
N PRO A 49 -18.36 7.75 15.96
CA PRO A 49 -18.86 6.93 14.86
C PRO A 49 -20.35 7.14 14.57
N ASP A 50 -21.13 7.61 15.55
CA ASP A 50 -22.59 7.78 15.43
C ASP A 50 -22.98 9.25 15.13
N ASP A 51 -22.01 10.17 15.05
CA ASP A 51 -22.23 11.58 14.72
C ASP A 51 -21.24 12.08 13.65
N GLN A 52 -21.69 12.03 12.39
CA GLN A 52 -20.91 12.47 11.23
C GLN A 52 -20.55 13.97 11.26
N THR A 53 -21.23 14.80 12.07
CA THR A 53 -20.85 16.22 12.21
C THR A 53 -19.49 16.38 12.88
N THR A 54 -19.00 15.34 13.56
CA THR A 54 -17.65 15.29 14.12
C THR A 54 -16.58 14.94 13.08
N TRP A 55 -16.94 14.40 11.91
CA TRP A 55 -16.01 13.92 10.87
C TRP A 55 -15.53 15.09 10.01
N THR A 56 -14.54 15.82 10.51
CA THR A 56 -14.11 17.10 9.92
C THR A 56 -13.16 16.99 8.72
N GLN A 57 -12.75 15.77 8.33
CA GLN A 57 -11.85 15.53 7.21
C GLN A 57 -12.28 14.28 6.44
N GLU A 58 -12.30 14.38 5.10
CA GLU A 58 -12.64 13.25 4.22
C GLU A 58 -11.62 12.11 4.33
N LYS A 59 -10.32 12.44 4.25
CA LYS A 59 -9.24 11.45 4.20
C LYS A 59 -8.15 11.77 5.22
N ILE A 60 -7.81 10.79 6.05
CA ILE A 60 -6.83 10.93 7.13
C ILE A 60 -5.78 9.83 7.02
N HIS A 61 -4.50 10.24 7.03
CA HIS A 61 -3.36 9.32 7.10
C HIS A 61 -2.88 9.22 8.54
N MET A 62 -3.33 8.18 9.25
CA MET A 62 -3.05 8.03 10.67
C MET A 62 -1.58 7.62 10.91
N PRO A 63 -0.93 8.12 11.98
CA PRO A 63 0.32 7.57 12.46
C PRO A 63 0.09 6.16 13.01
N ARG A 64 1.08 5.28 12.92
CA ARG A 64 1.03 3.98 13.59
C ARG A 64 1.18 4.13 15.12
N HIS A 65 0.57 3.23 15.87
CA HIS A 65 0.71 3.02 17.31
C HIS A 65 1.20 1.60 17.63
N ARG A 66 0.93 0.63 16.76
CA ARG A 66 1.24 -0.79 16.93
C ARG A 66 1.90 -1.33 15.68
N GLU A 67 2.78 -2.31 15.86
CA GLU A 67 3.42 -3.05 14.77
C GLU A 67 3.40 -4.56 15.08
N VAL A 68 3.21 -5.36 14.04
CA VAL A 68 3.26 -6.82 14.09
C VAL A 68 4.12 -7.28 12.92
N ILE A 69 4.99 -8.28 13.14
CA ILE A 69 5.81 -8.85 12.07
C ILE A 69 4.89 -9.29 10.93
N THR A 70 5.22 -8.94 9.69
CA THR A 70 4.34 -9.09 8.53
C THR A 70 3.84 -10.52 8.35
N LYS A 71 4.73 -11.51 8.56
CA LYS A 71 4.39 -12.95 8.49
C LYS A 71 3.39 -13.40 9.56
N ASP A 72 3.39 -12.77 10.73
CA ASP A 72 2.47 -13.06 11.82
C ASP A 72 1.16 -12.27 11.65
N PHE A 73 1.26 -11.07 11.07
CA PHE A 73 0.12 -10.21 10.79
C PHE A 73 -0.78 -10.78 9.68
N MET A 74 -0.19 -11.21 8.57
CA MET A 74 -0.90 -11.67 7.38
C MET A 74 -0.26 -12.91 6.76
N PRO A 75 -0.21 -14.06 7.47
CA PRO A 75 0.54 -15.25 7.08
C PRO A 75 0.21 -15.76 5.67
N LYS A 76 -1.06 -15.73 5.28
CA LYS A 76 -1.48 -16.19 3.94
C LYS A 76 -1.04 -15.22 2.83
N ALA A 77 -1.04 -13.90 3.10
CA ALA A 77 -0.50 -12.93 2.15
C ALA A 77 1.02 -13.02 2.09
N TRP A 78 1.69 -13.27 3.23
CA TRP A 78 3.13 -13.46 3.28
C TRP A 78 3.60 -14.63 2.41
N ASP A 79 2.91 -15.78 2.46
CA ASP A 79 3.19 -16.92 1.57
C ASP A 79 3.10 -16.51 0.08
N ALA A 80 2.04 -15.78 -0.29
CA ALA A 80 1.86 -15.27 -1.65
C ALA A 80 2.95 -14.26 -2.05
N MET A 81 3.32 -13.35 -1.15
CA MET A 81 4.41 -12.39 -1.36
C MET A 81 5.73 -13.11 -1.59
N CYS A 82 6.07 -14.10 -0.75
CA CYS A 82 7.29 -14.89 -0.91
C CYS A 82 7.31 -15.65 -2.24
N GLU A 83 6.17 -16.21 -2.66
CA GLU A 83 6.07 -16.90 -3.94
C GLU A 83 6.26 -15.94 -5.12
N ILE A 84 5.60 -14.78 -5.10
CA ILE A 84 5.72 -13.75 -6.14
C ILE A 84 7.16 -13.24 -6.21
N LEU A 85 7.75 -12.91 -5.06
CA LEU A 85 9.08 -12.31 -4.99
C LEU A 85 10.23 -13.31 -5.23
N GLY A 86 9.91 -14.61 -5.37
CA GLY A 86 10.88 -15.66 -5.69
C GLY A 86 11.64 -16.21 -4.48
N GLY A 87 11.09 -16.07 -3.28
CA GLY A 87 11.64 -16.60 -2.02
C GLY A 87 11.61 -15.59 -0.88
N GLU A 88 11.46 -16.08 0.34
CA GLU A 88 11.54 -15.25 1.56
C GLU A 88 12.93 -14.60 1.72
N ASP A 89 13.98 -15.27 1.24
CA ASP A 89 15.36 -14.80 1.25
C ASP A 89 15.61 -13.56 0.35
N ARG A 90 14.65 -13.22 -0.52
CA ARG A 90 14.70 -12.03 -1.37
C ARG A 90 14.03 -10.81 -0.76
N ILE A 91 13.36 -10.96 0.39
CA ILE A 91 12.66 -9.86 1.06
C ILE A 91 13.62 -9.17 2.03
N ASP A 92 13.82 -7.86 1.85
CA ASP A 92 14.65 -7.05 2.75
C ASP A 92 13.95 -6.83 4.10
N THR A 93 14.47 -7.46 5.15
CA THR A 93 13.93 -7.37 6.51
C THR A 93 14.27 -6.05 7.21
N THR A 94 15.01 -5.14 6.59
CA THR A 94 15.33 -3.83 7.17
C THR A 94 14.34 -2.74 6.80
N LEU A 95 13.54 -2.94 5.75
CA LEU A 95 12.62 -1.93 5.21
C LEU A 95 11.15 -2.21 5.56
N PHE A 96 10.71 -3.49 5.51
CA PHE A 96 9.29 -3.87 5.62
C PHE A 96 9.03 -5.15 6.44
N GLU A 97 9.82 -5.40 7.48
CA GLU A 97 9.66 -6.59 8.34
C GLU A 97 8.32 -6.63 9.10
N SER A 98 7.77 -5.46 9.45
CA SER A 98 6.53 -5.34 10.21
C SER A 98 5.46 -4.49 9.52
N CYS A 99 4.20 -4.88 9.72
CA CYS A 99 3.03 -4.10 9.37
C CYS A 99 2.58 -3.28 10.58
N GLY A 100 2.38 -1.97 10.38
CA GLY A 100 1.86 -1.06 11.40
C GLY A 100 0.44 -0.61 11.11
N ASP A 101 -0.27 -0.19 12.14
CA ASP A 101 -1.62 0.38 12.06
C ASP A 101 -1.64 1.87 11.65
N SER A 102 -0.77 2.24 10.70
CA SER A 102 -0.80 3.52 9.99
C SER A 102 -1.90 3.52 8.94
N LEU A 103 -3.16 3.57 9.40
CA LEU A 103 -4.35 3.43 8.56
C LEU A 103 -4.56 4.66 7.68
N ILE A 104 -5.02 4.43 6.45
CA ILE A 104 -5.58 5.46 5.58
C ILE A 104 -7.10 5.36 5.73
N VAL A 105 -7.69 6.30 6.47
CA VAL A 105 -9.12 6.36 6.73
C VAL A 105 -9.77 7.27 5.70
N ASN A 106 -10.82 6.78 5.04
CA ASN A 106 -11.72 7.56 4.21
C ASN A 106 -13.09 7.58 4.90
N LEU A 107 -13.55 8.79 5.25
CA LEU A 107 -14.84 9.04 5.91
C LEU A 107 -15.90 9.54 4.91
N GLY A 108 -15.52 9.74 3.65
CA GLY A 108 -16.36 10.38 2.64
C GLY A 108 -16.58 11.87 2.91
N SER A 109 -17.31 12.49 1.98
CA SER A 109 -17.82 13.86 2.11
C SER A 109 -19.24 13.90 1.55
N GLU A 110 -20.04 14.86 2.01
CA GLU A 110 -21.36 15.09 1.44
C GLU A 110 -21.26 15.42 -0.06
N GLY A 111 -22.21 14.90 -0.84
CA GLY A 111 -22.36 15.22 -2.26
C GLY A 111 -21.69 14.25 -3.23
N TRP A 112 -20.98 13.21 -2.74
CA TRP A 112 -20.41 12.17 -3.61
C TRP A 112 -21.40 11.05 -3.97
N ASP A 113 -22.50 10.90 -3.22
CA ASP A 113 -23.43 9.76 -3.34
C ASP A 113 -24.06 9.59 -4.73
N ASP A 114 -24.34 10.71 -5.39
CA ASP A 114 -25.01 10.76 -6.70
C ASP A 114 -24.07 11.12 -7.85
N ILE A 115 -22.76 11.26 -7.58
CA ILE A 115 -21.76 11.58 -8.59
C ILE A 115 -21.12 10.28 -9.09
N GLU A 116 -21.12 10.10 -10.40
CA GLU A 116 -20.36 9.07 -11.08
C GLU A 116 -19.25 9.75 -11.91
N ILE A 117 -18.00 9.42 -11.60
CA ILE A 117 -16.83 9.92 -12.30
C ILE A 117 -16.20 8.74 -13.03
N HIS A 118 -15.95 8.90 -14.32
CA HIS A 118 -15.23 7.90 -15.08
C HIS A 118 -13.80 7.75 -14.50
N PRO A 119 -13.23 6.54 -14.35
CA PRO A 119 -11.94 6.34 -13.66
C PRO A 119 -10.77 7.20 -14.16
N LYS A 120 -10.77 7.56 -15.45
CA LYS A 120 -9.79 8.50 -16.06
C LYS A 120 -9.83 9.91 -15.48
N ASP A 121 -10.98 10.32 -14.95
CA ASP A 121 -11.26 11.68 -14.49
C ASP A 121 -11.26 11.79 -12.96
N LEU A 122 -10.99 10.69 -12.23
CA LEU A 122 -10.86 10.69 -10.77
C LEU A 122 -9.70 11.58 -10.26
N GLY A 123 -8.75 11.91 -11.14
CA GLY A 123 -7.56 12.70 -10.80
C GLY A 123 -6.60 11.96 -9.86
N ASN A 124 -5.48 12.61 -9.52
CA ASN A 124 -4.48 12.13 -8.55
C ASN A 124 -3.87 10.72 -8.82
N TRP A 125 -3.91 10.26 -10.07
CA TRP A 125 -3.20 9.06 -10.49
C TRP A 125 -1.70 9.23 -10.29
N HIS A 126 -1.08 8.23 -9.64
CA HIS A 126 0.35 8.23 -9.33
C HIS A 126 0.89 6.81 -9.30
N ILE A 127 2.21 6.71 -9.46
CA ILE A 127 2.99 5.55 -9.06
C ILE A 127 3.33 5.70 -7.58
N ASP A 128 3.08 4.65 -6.79
CA ASP A 128 3.44 4.61 -5.38
C ASP A 128 4.97 4.57 -5.21
N GLY A 129 5.49 5.20 -4.16
CA GLY A 129 6.94 5.32 -3.93
C GLY A 129 7.56 6.69 -4.22
N ASP A 130 6.80 7.79 -4.11
CA ASP A 130 7.24 9.18 -4.38
C ASP A 130 8.37 9.73 -3.46
N TRP A 131 8.88 8.88 -2.56
CA TRP A 131 9.94 9.17 -1.61
C TRP A 131 11.28 8.51 -1.97
N PHE A 132 11.37 7.73 -3.06
CA PHE A 132 12.63 7.19 -3.59
C PHE A 132 12.75 7.38 -5.10
N THR A 133 13.94 7.08 -5.66
CA THR A 133 14.17 7.09 -7.11
C THR A 133 13.71 5.76 -7.69
N HIS A 134 12.75 5.79 -8.60
CA HIS A 134 12.30 4.60 -9.33
C HIS A 134 13.31 4.23 -10.41
N PHE A 135 13.66 2.95 -10.45
CA PHE A 135 14.34 2.29 -11.56
C PHE A 135 13.46 1.17 -12.10
N LEU A 136 13.72 0.72 -13.34
CA LEU A 136 13.01 -0.45 -13.87
C LEU A 136 13.25 -1.70 -13.03
N ASP A 137 14.40 -1.79 -12.36
CA ASP A 137 14.79 -2.88 -11.47
C ASP A 137 14.69 -2.50 -9.98
N SER A 138 13.84 -1.56 -9.61
CA SER A 138 13.79 -1.04 -8.24
C SER A 138 13.53 -2.13 -7.20
N GLY A 139 14.51 -2.36 -6.32
CA GLY A 139 14.37 -3.23 -5.15
C GLY A 139 13.78 -2.51 -3.93
N GLU A 140 13.69 -1.17 -3.97
CA GLU A 140 13.13 -0.35 -2.88
C GLU A 140 11.64 -0.63 -2.65
N GLN A 141 10.94 -1.11 -3.67
CA GLN A 141 9.58 -1.62 -3.59
C GLN A 141 9.42 -2.77 -4.58
N GLY A 142 9.29 -4.00 -4.08
CA GLY A 142 9.06 -5.20 -4.90
C GLY A 142 7.59 -5.61 -5.01
N LEU A 143 6.78 -5.31 -3.98
CA LEU A 143 5.31 -5.36 -4.00
C LEU A 143 4.70 -4.15 -3.27
N THR A 144 3.65 -3.55 -3.84
CA THR A 144 2.76 -2.68 -3.05
C THR A 144 1.68 -3.56 -2.44
N VAL A 145 1.50 -3.45 -1.13
CA VAL A 145 0.57 -4.28 -0.36
C VAL A 145 -0.52 -3.40 0.23
N ILE A 146 -1.77 -3.64 -0.17
CA ILE A 146 -2.95 -2.95 0.36
C ILE A 146 -3.75 -3.95 1.19
N VAL A 147 -3.95 -3.64 2.46
CA VAL A 147 -4.77 -4.43 3.37
C VAL A 147 -6.15 -3.77 3.51
N LEU A 148 -7.22 -4.54 3.28
CA LEU A 148 -8.57 -4.06 3.53
C LEU A 148 -8.93 -4.30 5.01
N PHE A 149 -9.06 -3.21 5.78
CA PHE A 149 -9.39 -3.28 7.20
C PHE A 149 -10.89 -3.32 7.48
N ASN A 150 -11.70 -2.92 6.51
CA ASN A 150 -13.16 -2.98 6.50
C ASN A 150 -13.62 -3.57 5.16
N ASP A 151 -14.90 -3.97 5.08
CA ASP A 151 -15.53 -4.29 3.81
C ASP A 151 -15.60 -3.02 2.95
N ILE A 152 -15.16 -3.12 1.70
CA ILE A 152 -15.17 -2.04 0.71
C ILE A 152 -16.10 -2.44 -0.42
N GLU A 153 -17.29 -1.86 -0.40
CA GLU A 153 -18.29 -2.00 -1.46
C GLU A 153 -17.96 -1.11 -2.67
N PRO A 154 -18.51 -1.40 -3.86
CA PRO A 154 -18.40 -0.50 -5.00
C PRO A 154 -18.87 0.91 -4.66
N ARG A 155 -18.12 1.94 -5.07
CA ARG A 155 -18.37 3.35 -4.77
C ARG A 155 -18.22 3.74 -3.29
N ALA A 156 -17.65 2.88 -2.44
CA ALA A 156 -17.33 3.21 -1.05
C ALA A 156 -15.98 3.93 -0.88
N GLY A 157 -15.44 4.54 -1.95
CA GLY A 157 -14.16 5.22 -1.93
C GLY A 157 -12.95 4.28 -1.98
N GLY A 158 -13.11 3.11 -2.62
CA GLY A 158 -12.03 2.15 -2.86
C GLY A 158 -10.90 2.74 -3.72
N THR A 159 -9.70 2.20 -3.57
CA THR A 159 -8.57 2.59 -4.43
C THR A 159 -8.81 2.08 -5.85
N TYR A 160 -8.61 2.92 -6.85
CA TYR A 160 -8.60 2.50 -8.25
C TYR A 160 -7.17 2.17 -8.71
N ILE A 161 -7.04 1.11 -9.50
CA ILE A 161 -5.79 0.76 -10.21
C ILE A 161 -6.04 0.70 -11.72
N SER A 162 -4.98 0.88 -12.51
CA SER A 162 -5.01 0.73 -13.96
C SER A 162 -3.99 -0.36 -14.37
N PRO A 163 -4.44 -1.62 -14.51
CA PRO A 163 -3.58 -2.76 -14.86
C PRO A 163 -2.76 -2.55 -16.14
N ASP A 164 -3.35 -1.94 -17.16
CA ASP A 164 -2.69 -1.69 -18.44
C ASP A 164 -1.75 -0.48 -18.40
N GLY A 165 -1.96 0.47 -17.46
CA GLY A 165 -1.07 1.59 -17.21
C GLY A 165 0.34 1.18 -16.78
N ILE A 166 0.49 0.02 -16.14
CA ILE A 166 1.80 -0.56 -15.76
C ILE A 166 2.72 -0.68 -16.99
N ASN A 167 2.17 -0.98 -18.17
CA ASN A 167 2.96 -1.12 -19.39
C ASN A 167 3.59 0.19 -19.84
N ASN A 168 2.92 1.32 -19.62
CA ASN A 168 3.42 2.65 -19.96
C ASN A 168 4.62 2.99 -19.07
N VAL A 169 4.49 2.71 -17.77
CA VAL A 169 5.55 2.99 -16.78
C VAL A 169 6.78 2.11 -17.02
N ILE A 170 6.59 0.81 -17.29
CA ILE A 170 7.69 -0.12 -17.61
C ILE A 170 8.49 0.36 -18.82
N LYS A 171 7.81 0.74 -19.91
CA LYS A 171 8.48 1.26 -21.11
C LYS A 171 9.21 2.56 -20.82
N TRP A 172 8.58 3.46 -20.06
CA TRP A 172 9.19 4.72 -19.68
C TRP A 172 10.47 4.51 -18.85
N LEU A 173 10.43 3.66 -17.81
CA LEU A 173 11.61 3.35 -16.98
C LEU A 173 12.70 2.60 -17.75
N TYR A 174 12.34 1.78 -18.75
CA TYR A 174 13.31 1.15 -19.64
C TYR A 174 14.14 2.19 -20.42
N ASP A 175 13.48 3.23 -20.93
CA ASP A 175 14.13 4.32 -21.68
C ASP A 175 14.84 5.35 -20.78
N HIS A 176 14.66 5.28 -19.45
CA HIS A 176 15.25 6.18 -18.45
C HIS A 176 16.09 5.41 -17.40
N PRO A 177 17.23 4.80 -17.80
CA PRO A 177 18.06 4.01 -16.89
C PRO A 177 18.67 4.81 -15.73
N GLU A 178 18.73 6.14 -15.83
CA GLU A 178 19.13 7.02 -14.73
C GLU A 178 18.15 7.03 -13.55
N GLY A 179 16.93 6.51 -13.76
CA GLY A 179 15.85 6.48 -12.78
C GLY A 179 15.19 7.84 -12.57
N SER A 180 14.08 7.86 -11.84
CA SER A 180 13.33 9.08 -11.57
C SER A 180 12.79 9.16 -10.16
N SER A 181 13.16 10.21 -9.43
CA SER A 181 12.55 10.59 -8.15
C SER A 181 11.37 11.55 -8.31
N SER A 182 11.04 11.92 -9.54
CA SER A 182 9.92 12.82 -9.86
C SER A 182 9.49 12.61 -11.30
N ILE A 183 8.38 11.91 -11.48
CA ILE A 183 7.78 11.76 -12.80
C ILE A 183 6.98 13.04 -13.09
N PRO A 184 7.16 13.69 -14.26
CA PRO A 184 6.39 14.86 -14.65
C PRO A 184 4.88 14.60 -14.54
N ARG A 185 4.08 15.66 -14.41
CA ARG A 185 2.61 15.55 -14.40
C ARG A 185 2.01 16.12 -15.66
N ASP A 186 0.98 15.45 -16.15
CA ASP A 186 0.13 15.93 -17.22
C ASP A 186 -0.84 17.00 -16.72
N ALA A 187 -1.54 17.67 -17.64
CA ALA A 187 -2.48 18.76 -17.32
C ALA A 187 -3.65 18.30 -16.43
N ASP A 188 -3.97 17.00 -16.43
CA ASP A 188 -4.98 16.37 -15.57
C ASP A 188 -4.45 16.00 -14.18
N GLY A 189 -3.17 16.30 -13.90
CA GLY A 189 -2.51 16.01 -12.63
C GLY A 189 -2.02 14.57 -12.48
N SER A 190 -2.24 13.68 -13.46
CA SER A 190 -1.66 12.34 -13.46
C SER A 190 -0.16 12.39 -13.75
N GLN A 191 0.60 11.40 -13.29
CA GLN A 191 2.01 11.28 -13.68
C GLN A 191 2.11 10.90 -15.17
N SER A 192 2.89 11.65 -15.96
CA SER A 192 2.98 11.50 -17.42
C SER A 192 3.38 10.08 -17.85
N ALA A 193 4.22 9.39 -17.07
CA ALA A 193 4.60 8.01 -17.35
C ALA A 193 3.40 7.03 -17.25
N CYS A 194 2.37 7.34 -16.46
CA CYS A 194 1.17 6.53 -16.38
C CYS A 194 0.34 6.64 -17.66
N SER A 195 0.31 7.83 -18.29
CA SER A 195 -0.47 8.11 -19.50
C SER A 195 -1.92 7.64 -19.38
N ILE A 196 -2.56 7.91 -18.25
CA ILE A 196 -3.85 7.32 -17.83
C ILE A 196 -4.97 7.52 -18.86
N GLN A 197 -4.95 8.65 -19.57
CA GLN A 197 -5.94 8.93 -20.61
C GLN A 197 -5.90 7.91 -21.76
N THR A 198 -4.77 7.23 -21.96
CA THR A 198 -4.59 6.16 -22.95
C THR A 198 -5.01 4.78 -22.44
N CYS A 199 -5.10 4.59 -21.12
CA CYS A 199 -5.49 3.34 -20.49
C CYS A 199 -6.96 3.00 -20.75
N LYS A 200 -7.29 1.72 -20.68
CA LYS A 200 -8.62 1.15 -20.91
C LYS A 200 -9.07 0.25 -19.77
N GLU A 201 -8.14 -0.26 -18.97
CA GLU A 201 -8.45 -1.12 -17.85
C GLU A 201 -8.39 -0.32 -16.55
N PHE A 202 -9.48 -0.38 -15.81
CA PHE A 202 -9.64 0.27 -14.52
C PHE A 202 -10.34 -0.69 -13.57
N VAL A 203 -9.78 -0.86 -12.38
CA VAL A 203 -10.33 -1.75 -11.36
C VAL A 203 -10.45 -0.99 -10.06
N GLU A 204 -11.66 -0.92 -9.52
CA GLU A 204 -11.90 -0.52 -8.13
C GLU A 204 -11.54 -1.69 -7.22
N LEU A 205 -10.65 -1.45 -6.25
CA LEU A 205 -10.24 -2.46 -5.28
C LEU A 205 -11.31 -2.62 -4.19
N THR A 206 -12.29 -3.47 -4.47
CA THR A 206 -13.35 -3.89 -3.54
C THR A 206 -13.07 -5.26 -2.92
N GLY A 207 -13.66 -5.51 -1.76
CA GLY A 207 -13.48 -6.76 -1.05
C GLY A 207 -13.94 -6.69 0.40
N GLU A 208 -13.63 -7.74 1.15
CA GLU A 208 -14.02 -7.83 2.54
C GLU A 208 -12.84 -7.55 3.47
N ALA A 209 -13.13 -7.20 4.73
CA ALA A 209 -12.12 -7.05 5.76
C ALA A 209 -11.24 -8.31 5.86
N GLY A 210 -9.93 -8.10 5.87
CA GLY A 210 -8.90 -9.13 5.87
C GLY A 210 -8.44 -9.57 4.48
N ASP A 211 -9.05 -9.11 3.39
CA ASP A 211 -8.48 -9.27 2.06
C ASP A 211 -7.20 -8.44 1.92
N VAL A 212 -6.22 -8.97 1.17
CA VAL A 212 -4.97 -8.27 0.85
C VAL A 212 -4.82 -8.21 -0.67
N ILE A 213 -4.58 -7.02 -1.19
CA ILE A 213 -4.25 -6.78 -2.59
C ILE A 213 -2.74 -6.65 -2.71
N LEU A 214 -2.14 -7.47 -3.56
CA LEU A 214 -0.73 -7.40 -3.95
C LEU A 214 -0.66 -6.79 -5.35
N LEU A 215 0.07 -5.70 -5.49
CA LEU A 215 0.24 -4.97 -6.75
C LEU A 215 1.72 -4.97 -7.14
N HIS A 216 1.98 -5.09 -8.43
CA HIS A 216 3.30 -4.92 -9.06
C HIS A 216 3.76 -3.46 -8.94
N PRO A 217 4.92 -3.19 -8.30
CA PRO A 217 5.50 -1.87 -8.17
C PRO A 217 6.86 -1.78 -8.86
N PHE A 218 7.16 -2.69 -9.79
CA PHE A 218 8.34 -2.76 -10.65
C PHE A 218 9.53 -3.74 -10.38
N MET A 219 9.50 -4.87 -9.59
CA MET A 219 10.26 -6.17 -9.90
C MET A 219 10.00 -7.53 -9.12
N SER A 220 10.28 -8.71 -9.78
CA SER A 220 10.14 -10.21 -9.47
C SER A 220 8.78 -11.01 -9.49
N LEU A 221 8.68 -12.11 -10.28
CA LEU A 221 7.51 -12.60 -11.10
C LEU A 221 6.91 -11.49 -11.97
N VAL A 222 6.71 -10.34 -11.35
CA VAL A 222 6.87 -8.98 -11.85
C VAL A 222 8.04 -8.82 -12.84
N GLU A 223 9.17 -9.55 -12.70
CA GLU A 223 10.23 -9.63 -13.74
C GLU A 223 9.70 -10.29 -15.02
N GLN A 224 9.05 -11.45 -14.92
CA GLN A 224 8.42 -12.09 -16.08
C GLN A 224 7.34 -11.20 -16.68
N LYS A 225 6.55 -10.47 -15.87
CA LYS A 225 5.62 -9.44 -16.37
C LYS A 225 6.37 -8.36 -17.15
N ILE A 226 7.48 -7.83 -16.62
CA ILE A 226 8.31 -6.80 -17.29
C ILE A 226 8.85 -7.33 -18.62
N LEU A 227 9.46 -8.52 -18.61
CA LEU A 227 9.98 -9.19 -19.79
C LEU A 227 8.87 -9.44 -20.83
N ARG A 228 7.69 -9.92 -20.41
CA ARG A 228 6.51 -10.08 -21.28
C ARG A 228 6.03 -8.74 -21.85
N THR A 229 5.98 -7.70 -21.03
CA THR A 229 5.57 -6.34 -21.44
C THR A 229 6.56 -5.73 -22.45
N LEU A 230 7.86 -5.97 -22.27
CA LEU A 230 8.92 -5.51 -23.17
C LEU A 230 9.10 -6.42 -24.40
N GLY A 231 8.58 -7.65 -24.37
CA GLY A 231 8.75 -8.64 -25.43
C GLY A 231 10.18 -9.17 -25.55
N VAL A 232 10.92 -9.25 -24.43
CA VAL A 232 12.31 -9.71 -24.37
C VAL A 232 12.47 -10.85 -23.36
N ASP A 233 13.43 -11.74 -23.56
CA ASP A 233 13.69 -12.87 -22.66
C ASP A 233 14.61 -12.51 -21.48
N SER A 234 15.36 -11.41 -21.61
CA SER A 234 16.26 -10.89 -20.58
C SER A 234 16.63 -9.42 -20.84
N LEU A 235 17.15 -8.75 -19.81
CA LEU A 235 17.60 -7.36 -19.86
C LEU A 235 19.14 -7.25 -19.96
N THR A 236 19.78 -8.00 -20.87
CA THR A 236 21.27 -8.11 -20.92
C THR A 236 22.01 -6.79 -21.16
N ASP A 237 21.40 -5.87 -21.89
CA ASP A 237 22.01 -4.58 -22.25
C ASP A 237 21.49 -3.41 -21.40
N TRP A 238 20.59 -3.68 -20.45
CA TRP A 238 19.99 -2.65 -19.58
C TRP A 238 20.60 -2.71 -18.19
N LYS A 239 20.97 -1.54 -17.66
CA LYS A 239 21.43 -1.37 -16.28
C LYS A 239 21.15 0.05 -15.82
N ILE A 240 20.99 0.24 -14.52
CA ILE A 240 20.89 1.57 -13.94
C ILE A 240 22.11 2.42 -14.32
N ALA A 241 21.87 3.70 -14.61
CA ALA A 241 22.89 4.68 -14.95
C ALA A 241 23.23 5.64 -13.80
N SER A 242 22.62 5.44 -12.62
CA SER A 242 22.87 6.22 -11.40
C SER A 242 22.91 5.32 -10.16
N GLU A 243 23.47 5.83 -9.05
CA GLU A 243 23.55 5.08 -7.79
C GLU A 243 22.20 5.02 -7.06
N ARG A 244 21.87 3.85 -6.50
CA ARG A 244 20.75 3.71 -5.57
C ARG A 244 21.00 4.51 -4.31
N ARG A 245 19.97 5.16 -3.80
CA ARG A 245 20.03 5.97 -2.57
C ARG A 245 18.96 5.54 -1.60
N ARG A 246 19.37 5.39 -0.35
CA ARG A 246 18.51 5.17 0.80
C ARG A 246 17.74 6.46 1.11
N PHE A 247 16.51 6.37 1.59
CA PHE A 247 15.62 7.53 1.71
C PHE A 247 15.01 7.65 3.11
N THR A 248 14.59 8.87 3.46
CA THR A 248 13.76 9.13 4.64
C THR A 248 12.42 9.69 4.17
N PRO A 249 11.27 9.08 4.53
CA PRO A 249 9.97 9.60 4.13
C PRO A 249 9.74 11.05 4.54
N ARG A 250 9.24 11.87 3.61
CA ARG A 250 9.03 13.32 3.81
C ARG A 250 7.88 13.66 4.77
N SER A 251 6.95 12.73 5.01
CA SER A 251 5.75 12.92 5.84
C SER A 251 6.03 12.88 7.36
N ARG A 252 7.29 12.95 7.80
CA ARG A 252 7.71 12.68 9.18
C ARG A 252 7.14 13.68 10.20
N GLY A 253 7.32 14.98 9.96
CA GLY A 253 7.02 16.03 10.96
C GLY A 253 5.53 16.20 11.27
N ALA A 254 4.65 15.98 10.29
CA ALA A 254 3.21 16.10 10.49
C ALA A 254 2.64 15.01 11.42
N LYS A 255 3.26 13.82 11.42
CA LYS A 255 2.79 12.66 12.19
C LYS A 255 3.05 12.79 13.69
N ASP A 256 4.13 13.46 14.11
CA ASP A 256 4.48 13.60 15.54
C ASP A 256 3.40 14.37 16.33
N ALA A 257 2.85 15.44 15.76
CA ALA A 257 1.77 16.20 16.38
C ALA A 257 0.49 15.37 16.52
N MET A 258 0.16 14.55 15.50
CA MET A 258 -0.96 13.62 15.53
C MET A 258 -0.78 12.57 16.63
N ILE A 259 0.42 11.97 16.73
CA ILE A 259 0.76 10.98 17.75
C ILE A 259 0.48 11.51 19.17
N ILE A 260 0.93 12.74 19.46
CA ILE A 260 0.71 13.34 20.80
C ILE A 260 -0.80 13.45 21.10
N ALA A 261 -1.58 13.93 20.14
CA ALA A 261 -3.03 14.07 20.29
C ALA A 261 -3.75 12.72 20.40
N GLU A 262 -3.34 11.71 19.61
CA GLU A 262 -3.89 10.35 19.64
C GLU A 262 -3.58 9.65 20.96
N VAL A 263 -2.34 9.73 21.47
CA VAL A 263 -1.95 9.16 22.76
C VAL A 263 -2.75 9.77 23.90
N GLU A 264 -3.00 11.08 23.89
CA GLU A 264 -3.82 11.73 24.92
C GLU A 264 -5.27 11.21 24.90
N ARG A 265 -5.88 11.09 23.71
CA ARG A 265 -7.21 10.51 23.58
C ARG A 265 -7.27 9.06 24.07
N LEU A 266 -6.26 8.25 23.73
CA LEU A 266 -6.15 6.88 24.21
C LEU A 266 -6.02 6.81 25.75
N LYS A 267 -5.23 7.68 26.37
CA LYS A 267 -5.11 7.76 27.84
C LYS A 267 -6.44 8.12 28.50
N VAL A 268 -7.15 9.10 27.96
CA VAL A 268 -8.50 9.47 28.45
C VAL A 268 -9.48 8.31 28.31
N HIS A 269 -9.45 7.59 27.17
CA HIS A 269 -10.29 6.42 26.96
C HIS A 269 -9.95 5.27 27.92
N ALA A 270 -8.67 5.02 28.17
CA ALA A 270 -8.20 4.02 29.11
C ALA A 270 -8.67 4.31 30.55
N LEU A 271 -8.60 5.57 31.00
CA LEU A 271 -9.12 5.99 32.31
C LEU A 271 -10.63 5.77 32.45
N LYS A 272 -11.40 5.99 31.36
CA LYS A 272 -12.86 5.81 31.35
C LYS A 272 -13.29 4.34 31.34
N THR A 273 -12.55 3.49 30.61
CA THR A 273 -12.97 2.11 30.33
C THR A 273 -12.23 1.06 31.15
N GLY A 274 -11.10 1.42 31.76
CA GLY A 274 -10.19 0.48 32.41
C GLY A 274 -9.36 -0.36 31.43
N LYS A 275 -9.48 -0.16 30.11
CA LYS A 275 -8.65 -0.83 29.11
C LYS A 275 -7.23 -0.22 29.10
N PRO A 276 -6.17 -1.02 28.89
CA PRO A 276 -4.81 -0.47 28.76
C PRO A 276 -4.65 0.31 27.45
N VAL A 277 -3.67 1.22 27.41
CA VAL A 277 -3.24 1.88 26.17
C VAL A 277 -2.18 1.00 25.49
N ASP A 278 -2.50 0.43 24.33
CA ASP A 278 -1.53 -0.28 23.48
C ASP A 278 -0.97 0.69 22.43
N SER A 279 0.16 1.34 22.77
CA SER A 279 0.87 2.22 21.85
C SER A 279 2.36 2.24 22.14
N MET A 280 3.18 2.08 21.11
CA MET A 280 4.63 2.30 21.19
C MET A 280 4.99 3.73 21.61
N HIS A 281 4.06 4.69 21.43
CA HIS A 281 4.25 6.11 21.70
C HIS A 281 3.81 6.57 23.09
N ILE A 282 3.50 5.64 24.00
CA ILE A 282 2.94 5.96 25.32
C ILE A 282 3.81 6.92 26.15
N ASN A 283 5.14 6.85 25.97
CA ASN A 283 6.16 7.66 26.63
C ASN A 283 6.68 8.81 25.75
N GLY A 284 5.99 9.12 24.65
CA GLY A 284 6.37 10.14 23.67
C GLY A 284 6.54 9.55 22.26
N PRO A 285 6.58 10.40 21.21
CA PRO A 285 6.78 9.96 19.84
C PRO A 285 8.07 9.14 19.71
N VAL A 286 7.94 7.93 19.16
CA VAL A 286 9.06 7.04 18.86
C VAL A 286 9.48 7.36 17.44
N PRO A 287 10.75 7.70 17.20
CA PRO A 287 11.21 8.02 15.85
C PRO A 287 11.06 6.78 14.95
N TYR A 288 10.61 6.99 13.72
CA TYR A 288 10.71 5.96 12.69
C TYR A 288 12.18 5.54 12.55
N GLN A 289 12.46 4.24 12.51
CA GLN A 289 13.78 3.77 12.10
C GLN A 289 14.11 4.38 10.74
N ILE A 290 15.34 4.84 10.57
CA ILE A 290 15.80 5.28 9.25
C ILE A 290 15.78 4.02 8.40
N VAL A 291 15.03 4.07 7.31
CA VAL A 291 15.09 3.11 6.22
C VAL A 291 16.43 3.39 5.53
N VAL A 292 17.51 2.91 6.15
CA VAL A 292 18.85 2.84 5.54
C VAL A 292 18.71 1.62 4.66
#